data_AF-K8GS72-F1
#
_entry.id   AF-K8GS72-F1
#
_cell.length_a   1.000
_cell.length_b   1.000
_cell.length_c   1.000
_cell.angle_alpha   90.00
_cell.angle_beta   90.00
_cell.angle_gamma   90.00
#
_symmetry.space_group_name_H-M   'P 1'
#
loop_
_entity.id
_entity.type
_entity.pdbx_description
1 polymer ?
#
loop_
_entity_poly.entity_id
_entity_poly.type
_entity_poly.pdbx_seq_one_letter_code
_entity_poly.pdbx_strand_id
1 'polypeptide(L)'
;MKLQVIRQRKLWWAISSAVILAGIVAMIISWQRYGAPLRPSLDFVGGTRLQFELDCPKVNNCEQPVDIAAAREVLAVEGLGGSTIQAITDRTDKQVGVTIRTSPLSGEQRTRLQSALSEKLGGFDITKTQIDTVGPVIGQQLLSSGLIALLVAFVGITIYLSLRFQLDYAVFSLVALLHDVLITTGIFAILGLVFGTEVDSLFIVALLTIVGFSVNDTVVIYDRIRETSTLTPERHINDIVDEAVNQTLTRSINTTLTTLLSLISIVLFGGETLKNFALALIIGFAAGAYSSIFIASTLLALWRERTGKAYAASTASPVMGDGIPHSDKA
;
A
#
# COMPACT_ATOMS: atom_id res chain seq x y z
N MET A 1 -7.70 -26.39 -11.49
CA MET A 1 -8.86 -25.99 -10.65
C MET A 1 -9.66 -24.94 -11.40
N LYS A 2 -11.00 -25.03 -11.39
CA LYS A 2 -11.86 -23.93 -11.88
C LYS A 2 -12.40 -23.17 -10.66
N LEU A 3 -12.07 -21.89 -10.54
CA LEU A 3 -12.64 -20.99 -9.55
C LEU A 3 -14.08 -20.61 -9.95
N GLN A 4 -14.98 -20.55 -8.97
CA GLN A 4 -16.34 -20.02 -9.13
C GLN A 4 -16.47 -18.74 -8.33
N VAL A 5 -15.93 -17.64 -8.87
CA VAL A 5 -15.83 -16.37 -8.15
C VAL A 5 -17.19 -15.75 -7.90
N ILE A 6 -18.14 -15.92 -8.82
CA ILE A 6 -19.51 -15.43 -8.64
C ILE A 6 -20.19 -16.12 -7.46
N ARG A 7 -20.09 -17.45 -7.36
CA ARG A 7 -20.69 -18.22 -6.25
C ARG A 7 -20.11 -17.80 -4.90
N GLN A 8 -18.82 -17.51 -4.87
CA GLN A 8 -18.07 -17.18 -3.65
C GLN A 8 -18.06 -15.69 -3.32
N ARG A 9 -18.65 -14.80 -4.15
CA ARG A 9 -18.53 -13.34 -4.01
C ARG A 9 -18.85 -12.82 -2.60
N LYS A 10 -19.90 -13.34 -1.96
CA LYS A 10 -20.30 -12.91 -0.61
C LYS A 10 -19.23 -13.18 0.45
N LEU A 11 -18.54 -14.32 0.36
CA LEU A 11 -17.47 -14.68 1.29
C LEU A 11 -16.31 -13.70 1.16
N TRP A 12 -15.85 -13.48 -0.07
CA TRP A 12 -14.73 -12.58 -0.35
C TRP A 12 -15.06 -11.13 0.00
N TRP A 13 -16.27 -10.67 -0.30
CA TRP A 13 -16.70 -9.33 0.11
C TRP A 13 -16.74 -9.20 1.63
N ALA A 14 -17.23 -10.20 2.36
CA ALA A 14 -17.25 -10.18 3.82
C ALA A 14 -15.83 -10.13 4.42
N ILE A 15 -14.88 -10.91 3.86
CA ILE A 15 -13.48 -10.88 4.28
C ILE A 15 -12.88 -9.49 4.06
N SER A 16 -13.03 -8.94 2.85
CA SER A 16 -12.54 -7.59 2.52
C SER A 16 -13.14 -6.52 3.44
N SER A 17 -14.46 -6.55 3.63
CA SER A 17 -15.14 -5.59 4.52
C SER A 17 -14.65 -5.72 5.96
N ALA A 18 -14.44 -6.93 6.47
CA ALA A 18 -13.92 -7.13 7.82
C ALA A 18 -12.50 -6.55 8.00
N VAL A 19 -11.62 -6.79 7.03
CA VAL A 19 -10.24 -6.25 7.05
C VAL A 19 -10.25 -4.72 6.95
N ILE A 20 -11.05 -4.15 6.05
CA ILE A 20 -11.18 -2.70 5.90
C ILE A 20 -11.76 -2.07 7.17
N LEU A 21 -12.78 -2.68 7.79
CA LEU A 21 -13.36 -2.19 9.04
C LEU A 21 -12.33 -2.21 10.18
N ALA A 22 -11.57 -3.29 10.32
CA ALA A 22 -10.49 -3.36 11.31
C ALA A 22 -9.43 -2.27 11.06
N GLY A 23 -9.07 -2.05 9.79
CA GLY A 23 -8.17 -0.97 9.39
C GLY A 23 -8.71 0.42 9.70
N ILE A 24 -9.99 0.69 9.44
CA ILE A 24 -10.65 1.96 9.77
C ILE A 24 -10.66 2.20 11.29
N VAL A 25 -10.99 1.18 12.08
CA VAL A 25 -10.93 1.27 13.54
C VAL A 25 -9.51 1.59 14.00
N ALA A 26 -8.49 0.92 13.45
CA ALA A 26 -7.10 1.22 13.74
C ALA A 26 -6.69 2.65 13.34
N MET A 27 -7.18 3.16 12.21
CA MET A 27 -6.93 4.55 11.79
C MET A 27 -7.59 5.56 12.75
N ILE A 28 -8.80 5.29 13.24
CA ILE A 28 -9.48 6.13 14.23
C ILE A 28 -8.70 6.16 15.55
N ILE A 29 -8.24 5.00 16.04
CA ILE A 29 -7.42 4.92 17.25
C ILE A 29 -6.07 5.62 17.05
N SER A 30 -5.46 5.46 15.87
CA SER A 30 -4.23 6.16 15.49
C SER A 30 -4.41 7.67 15.51
N TRP A 31 -5.56 8.18 15.08
CA TRP A 31 -5.87 9.60 15.13
C TRP A 31 -5.82 10.17 16.55
N GLN A 32 -6.36 9.42 17.53
CA GLN A 32 -6.35 9.83 18.93
C GLN A 32 -4.93 9.81 19.53
N ARG A 33 -4.08 8.89 19.07
CA ARG A 33 -2.73 8.70 19.61
C ARG A 33 -1.67 9.59 18.96
N TYR A 34 -1.77 9.79 17.65
CA TYR A 34 -0.75 10.43 16.82
C TYR A 34 -1.22 11.71 16.14
N GLY A 35 -2.51 12.06 16.22
CA GLY A 35 -3.10 13.20 15.51
C GLY A 35 -3.27 12.97 14.00
N ALA A 36 -3.07 11.74 13.53
CA ALA A 36 -3.11 11.35 12.12
C ALA A 36 -3.60 9.89 11.99
N PRO A 37 -4.18 9.48 10.83
CA PRO A 37 -4.75 8.13 10.67
C PRO A 37 -3.68 7.03 10.63
N LEU A 38 -2.43 7.41 10.37
CA LEU A 38 -1.24 6.57 10.37
C LEU A 38 -0.20 7.26 11.24
N ARG A 39 0.78 6.51 11.75
CA ARG A 39 1.90 7.10 12.49
C ARG A 39 2.87 7.75 11.50
N PRO A 40 2.93 9.09 11.39
CA PRO A 40 3.77 9.75 10.39
C PRO A 40 5.24 9.68 10.80
N SER A 41 6.13 9.54 9.81
CA SER A 41 7.57 9.65 10.02
C SER A 41 8.04 11.12 10.06
N LEU A 42 9.34 11.29 10.28
CA LEU A 42 10.03 12.58 10.22
C LEU A 42 9.79 13.32 8.89
N ASP A 43 9.59 12.59 7.79
CA ASP A 43 9.38 13.14 6.45
C ASP A 43 8.15 14.04 6.38
N PHE A 44 7.13 13.80 7.19
CA PHE A 44 5.88 14.56 7.17
C PHE A 44 5.75 15.54 8.34
N VAL A 45 6.26 15.15 9.51
CA VAL A 45 6.19 15.98 10.72
C VAL A 45 7.28 17.06 10.75
N GLY A 46 8.43 16.77 10.13
CA GLY A 46 9.65 17.55 10.28
C GLY A 46 10.33 17.30 11.64
N GLY A 47 11.63 17.61 11.71
CA GLY A 47 12.45 17.41 12.90
C GLY A 47 13.86 16.94 12.56
N THR A 48 14.58 16.48 13.58
CA THR A 48 15.87 15.80 13.42
C THR A 48 15.80 14.42 14.09
N ARG A 49 16.18 13.38 13.34
CA ARG A 49 16.44 12.03 13.85
C ARG A 49 17.94 11.83 13.94
N LEU A 50 18.41 11.45 15.13
CA LEU A 50 19.80 11.11 15.40
C LEU A 50 19.83 9.65 15.82
N GLN A 51 20.56 8.84 15.07
CA GLN A 51 20.81 7.44 15.40
C GLN A 51 22.30 7.26 15.63
N PHE A 52 22.63 6.82 16.83
CA PHE A 52 24.00 6.58 17.27
C PHE A 52 24.12 5.16 17.78
N GLU A 53 25.05 4.39 17.23
CA GLU A 53 25.46 3.09 17.77
C GLU A 53 26.86 3.22 18.36
N LEU A 54 27.08 2.54 19.48
CA LEU A 54 28.38 2.49 20.14
C LEU A 54 29.40 1.72 19.29
N ASP A 55 30.62 2.21 19.28
CA ASP A 55 31.78 1.54 18.66
C ASP A 55 32.26 0.39 19.56
N CYS A 56 31.57 -0.76 19.48
CA CYS A 56 31.85 -1.93 20.33
C CYS A 56 33.23 -2.58 20.15
N PRO A 57 33.91 -2.46 19.00
CA PRO A 57 35.32 -2.83 18.89
C PRO A 57 36.25 -2.05 19.84
N LYS A 58 35.86 -0.89 20.37
CA LYS A 58 36.64 -0.18 21.40
C LYS A 58 36.50 -0.84 22.77
N VAL A 59 37.64 -0.95 23.47
CA VAL A 59 37.74 -1.49 24.83
C VAL A 59 36.81 -0.71 25.77
N ASN A 60 36.02 -1.44 26.58
CA ASN A 60 35.07 -0.93 27.57
C ASN A 60 33.87 -0.12 27.04
N ASN A 61 33.67 -0.03 25.72
CA ASN A 61 32.64 0.84 25.14
C ASN A 61 31.25 0.17 25.05
N CYS A 62 31.17 -1.17 25.04
CA CYS A 62 29.91 -1.94 25.00
C CYS A 62 29.78 -2.98 26.13
N GLU A 63 30.50 -2.79 27.24
CA GLU A 63 30.40 -3.68 28.40
C GLU A 63 29.10 -3.49 29.18
N GLN A 64 28.58 -2.25 29.21
CA GLN A 64 27.32 -1.89 29.81
C GLN A 64 26.28 -1.54 28.73
N PRO A 65 24.98 -1.84 28.95
CA PRO A 65 23.92 -1.36 28.07
C PRO A 65 23.90 0.17 28.02
N VAL A 66 23.49 0.74 26.89
CA VAL A 66 23.35 2.20 26.76
C VAL A 66 22.39 2.74 27.82
N ASP A 67 22.84 3.70 28.63
CA ASP A 67 22.00 4.33 29.63
C ASP A 67 21.10 5.41 29.01
N ILE A 68 19.83 5.05 28.78
CA ILE A 68 18.80 5.97 28.27
C ILE A 68 18.56 7.14 29.23
N ALA A 69 18.74 6.95 30.55
CA ALA A 69 18.55 8.02 31.52
C ALA A 69 19.63 9.10 31.39
N ALA A 70 20.89 8.68 31.19
CA ALA A 70 21.98 9.61 30.88
C ALA A 70 21.73 10.36 29.56
N ALA A 71 21.20 9.68 28.53
CA ALA A 71 20.82 10.33 27.27
C ALA A 71 19.71 11.39 27.49
N ARG A 72 18.72 11.10 28.34
CA ARG A 72 17.66 12.06 28.71
C ARG A 72 18.20 13.27 29.46
N GLU A 73 19.16 13.07 30.35
CA GLU A 73 19.80 14.16 31.09
C GLU A 73 20.51 15.13 30.14
N VAL A 74 21.29 14.60 29.19
CA VAL A 74 21.96 15.41 28.15
C VAL A 74 20.93 16.21 27.34
N LEU A 75 19.85 15.56 26.89
CA LEU A 75 18.81 16.25 26.13
C LEU A 75 18.10 17.33 26.97
N ALA A 76 17.89 17.11 28.26
CA ALA A 76 17.29 18.12 29.13
C ALA A 76 18.20 19.37 29.26
N VAL A 77 19.51 19.17 29.41
CA VAL A 77 20.51 20.25 29.48
C VAL A 77 20.55 21.05 28.18
N GLU A 78 20.45 20.39 27.03
CA GLU A 78 20.43 21.02 25.70
C GLU A 78 19.07 21.65 25.33
N GLY A 79 18.09 21.69 26.27
CA GLY A 79 16.77 22.25 26.03
C GLY A 79 15.85 21.39 25.16
N LEU A 80 16.18 20.10 25.01
CA LEU A 80 15.52 19.10 24.17
C LEU A 80 14.76 18.05 24.99
N GLY A 81 14.38 18.36 26.23
CA GLY A 81 13.71 17.40 27.15
C GLY A 81 12.38 16.82 26.66
N GLY A 82 11.73 17.45 25.66
CA GLY A 82 10.54 16.91 25.00
C GLY A 82 10.82 15.88 23.89
N SER A 83 12.09 15.55 23.66
CA SER A 83 12.51 14.62 22.61
C SER A 83 12.21 13.17 22.96
N THR A 84 11.93 12.36 21.95
CA THR A 84 11.69 10.92 22.14
C THR A 84 12.98 10.14 21.95
N ILE A 85 13.24 9.16 22.83
CA ILE A 85 14.43 8.31 22.78
C ILE A 85 13.97 6.86 22.72
N GLN A 86 14.57 6.09 21.83
CA GLN A 86 14.40 4.66 21.69
C GLN A 86 15.78 4.00 21.71
N ALA A 87 15.95 2.92 22.46
CA ALA A 87 17.19 2.16 22.42
C ALA A 87 17.22 1.27 21.16
N ILE A 88 18.41 1.10 20.62
CA ILE A 88 18.70 0.17 19.52
C ILE A 88 19.26 -1.09 20.16
N THR A 89 18.59 -2.21 19.91
CA THR A 89 18.97 -3.50 20.46
C THR A 89 19.58 -4.38 19.38
N ASP A 90 20.73 -5.00 19.67
CA ASP A 90 21.35 -5.99 18.78
C ASP A 90 20.66 -7.36 18.89
N ARG A 91 21.02 -8.31 18.04
CA ARG A 91 20.52 -9.71 17.99
C ARG A 91 20.69 -10.49 19.30
N THR A 92 21.54 -10.01 20.20
CA THR A 92 21.76 -10.58 21.54
C THR A 92 20.91 -9.93 22.63
N ASP A 93 19.94 -9.09 22.24
CA ASP A 93 19.05 -8.32 23.12
C ASP A 93 19.79 -7.30 24.02
N LYS A 94 21.02 -6.93 23.63
CA LYS A 94 21.81 -5.86 24.26
C LYS A 94 21.53 -4.52 23.59
N GLN A 95 21.34 -3.48 24.41
CA GLN A 95 21.22 -2.10 23.91
C GLN A 95 22.58 -1.58 23.49
N VAL A 96 22.77 -1.39 22.18
CA VAL A 96 24.03 -1.00 21.54
C VAL A 96 23.99 0.41 20.97
N GLY A 97 22.84 1.08 21.02
CA GLY A 97 22.69 2.44 20.50
C GLY A 97 21.41 3.12 20.97
N VAL A 98 21.22 4.35 20.50
CA VAL A 98 20.02 5.16 20.72
C VAL A 98 19.58 5.86 19.44
N THR A 99 18.27 5.90 19.24
CA THR A 99 17.60 6.76 18.27
C THR A 99 16.88 7.86 19.03
N ILE A 100 17.22 9.11 18.72
CA ILE A 100 16.65 10.30 19.33
C ILE A 100 15.90 11.08 18.24
N ARG A 101 14.66 11.47 18.52
CA ARG A 101 13.91 12.42 17.67
C ARG A 101 13.65 13.71 18.41
N THR A 102 14.04 14.80 17.78
CA THR A 102 13.98 16.16 18.32
C THR A 102 13.27 17.08 17.33
N SER A 103 12.94 18.29 17.80
CA SER A 103 12.68 19.43 16.90
C SER A 103 13.88 19.65 15.95
N PRO A 104 13.69 20.31 14.79
CA PRO A 104 14.76 20.53 13.83
C PRO A 104 15.98 21.19 14.47
N LEU A 105 17.15 20.58 14.33
CA LEU A 105 18.42 21.07 14.88
C LEU A 105 19.29 21.70 13.79
N SER A 106 19.95 22.83 14.12
CA SER A 106 20.98 23.41 13.29
C SER A 106 22.21 22.49 13.19
N GLY A 107 23.11 22.73 12.23
CA GLY A 107 24.37 21.97 12.13
C GLY A 107 25.19 22.07 13.42
N GLU A 108 25.23 23.25 14.03
CA GLU A 108 25.98 23.49 15.26
C GLU A 108 25.34 22.81 16.48
N GLN A 109 24.01 22.89 16.62
CA GLN A 109 23.29 22.20 17.70
C GLN A 109 23.47 20.69 17.60
N ARG A 110 23.47 20.12 16.39
CA ARG A 110 23.73 18.70 16.17
C ARG A 110 25.12 18.30 16.64
N THR A 111 26.15 19.06 16.27
CA THR A 111 27.54 18.77 16.68
C THR A 111 27.70 18.86 18.19
N ARG A 112 27.11 19.88 18.84
CA ARG A 112 27.15 20.03 20.30
C ARG A 112 26.46 18.84 21.00
N LEU A 113 25.26 18.49 20.57
CA LEU A 113 24.51 17.38 21.12
C LEU A 113 25.22 16.04 20.92
N GLN A 114 25.80 15.80 19.74
CA GLN A 114 26.57 14.59 19.45
C GLN A 114 27.79 14.46 20.36
N SER A 115 28.53 15.55 20.59
CA SER A 115 29.67 15.56 21.50
C SER A 115 29.25 15.27 22.95
N ALA A 116 28.18 15.93 23.44
CA ALA A 116 27.69 15.72 24.79
C ALA A 116 27.17 14.28 25.01
N LEU A 117 26.49 13.71 24.01
CA LEU A 117 26.07 12.31 24.04
C LEU A 117 27.27 11.35 24.01
N SER A 118 28.30 11.64 23.21
CA SER A 118 29.48 10.78 23.15
C SER A 118 30.29 10.80 24.44
N GLU A 119 30.35 11.94 25.14
CA GLU A 119 31.03 12.06 26.42
C GLU A 119 30.33 11.24 27.52
N LYS A 120 28.99 11.23 27.52
CA LYS A 120 28.19 10.54 28.55
C LYS A 120 27.92 9.06 28.26
N LEU A 121 27.74 8.69 27.00
CA LEU A 121 27.32 7.33 26.61
C LEU A 121 28.47 6.47 26.07
N GLY A 122 29.58 7.10 25.63
CA GLY A 122 30.69 6.41 25.00
C GLY A 122 30.90 6.83 23.54
N GLY A 123 31.97 6.31 22.93
CA GLY A 123 32.32 6.65 21.55
C GLY A 123 31.37 6.00 20.55
N PHE A 124 30.80 6.78 19.63
CA PHE A 124 29.93 6.23 18.58
C PHE A 124 30.71 5.77 17.35
N ASP A 125 30.18 4.76 16.67
CA ASP A 125 30.65 4.32 15.36
C ASP A 125 30.10 5.27 14.29
N ILE A 126 31.01 5.99 13.62
CA ILE A 126 30.66 6.96 12.58
C ILE A 126 29.98 6.27 11.39
N THR A 127 30.35 5.02 11.09
CA THR A 127 29.78 4.27 9.95
C THR A 127 28.34 3.85 10.19
N LYS A 128 27.93 3.78 11.46
CA LYS A 128 26.56 3.45 11.89
C LYS A 128 25.79 4.63 12.45
N THR A 129 26.37 5.82 12.38
CA THR A 129 25.71 7.05 12.78
C THR A 129 24.86 7.57 11.63
N GLN A 130 23.56 7.78 11.87
CA GLN A 130 22.64 8.37 10.90
C GLN A 130 22.01 9.64 11.46
N ILE A 131 22.02 10.71 10.68
CA ILE A 131 21.45 12.00 11.06
C ILE A 131 20.57 12.48 9.92
N ASP A 132 19.27 12.44 10.13
CA ASP A 132 18.27 12.92 9.17
C ASP A 132 17.61 14.17 9.71
N THR A 133 17.57 15.25 8.93
CA THR A 133 16.83 16.46 9.29
C THR A 133 15.88 16.83 8.16
N VAL A 134 14.61 17.00 8.51
CA VAL A 134 13.56 17.45 7.60
C VAL A 134 12.94 18.73 8.15
N GLY A 135 12.88 19.78 7.32
CA GLY A 135 12.22 21.02 7.70
C GLY A 135 10.69 20.86 7.71
N PRO A 136 9.96 21.50 8.65
CA PRO A 136 8.51 21.35 8.76
C PRO A 136 7.75 21.78 7.49
N VAL A 137 8.24 22.81 6.80
CA VAL A 137 7.66 23.28 5.53
C VAL A 137 7.81 22.22 4.43
N ILE A 138 9.01 21.62 4.33
CA ILE A 138 9.29 20.58 3.35
C ILE A 138 8.40 19.36 3.62
N GLY A 139 8.23 18.97 4.89
CA GLY A 139 7.43 17.80 5.22
C GLY A 139 5.95 17.94 4.90
N GLN A 140 5.35 19.11 5.18
CA GLN A 140 3.98 19.42 4.77
C GLN A 140 3.83 19.45 3.24
N GLN A 141 4.83 19.97 2.54
CA GLN A 141 4.84 19.99 1.08
C GLN A 141 4.95 18.57 0.49
N LEU A 142 5.77 17.69 1.07
CA LEU A 142 5.88 16.29 0.65
C LEU A 142 4.55 15.55 0.83
N LEU A 143 3.89 15.72 1.99
CA LEU A 143 2.61 15.09 2.27
C LEU A 143 1.53 15.55 1.28
N SER A 144 1.36 16.87 1.14
CA SER A 144 0.35 17.46 0.24
C SER A 144 0.59 17.08 -1.22
N SER A 145 1.84 17.19 -1.70
CA SER A 145 2.20 16.82 -3.07
C SER A 145 1.96 15.33 -3.33
N GLY A 146 2.27 14.49 -2.35
CA GLY A 146 2.03 13.05 -2.41
C GLY A 146 0.54 12.69 -2.51
N LEU A 147 -0.31 13.33 -1.70
CA LEU A 147 -1.76 13.14 -1.75
C LEU A 147 -2.37 13.64 -3.07
N ILE A 148 -1.90 14.78 -3.58
CA ILE A 148 -2.30 15.30 -4.89
C ILE A 148 -1.91 14.32 -6.01
N ALA A 149 -0.68 13.80 -5.98
CA ALA A 149 -0.22 12.81 -6.96
C ALA A 149 -1.12 11.56 -6.96
N LEU A 150 -1.52 11.08 -5.79
CA LEU A 150 -2.42 9.92 -5.67
C LEU A 150 -3.81 10.20 -6.25
N LEU A 151 -4.36 11.38 -5.98
CA LEU A 151 -5.64 11.82 -6.56
C LEU A 151 -5.55 11.93 -8.09
N VAL A 152 -4.49 12.54 -8.60
CA VAL A 152 -4.24 12.66 -10.04
C VAL A 152 -4.10 11.28 -10.69
N ALA A 153 -3.43 10.33 -10.04
CA ALA A 153 -3.33 8.95 -10.52
C ALA A 153 -4.71 8.27 -10.63
N PHE A 154 -5.57 8.40 -9.61
CA PHE A 154 -6.95 7.87 -9.66
C PHE A 154 -7.76 8.48 -10.80
N VAL A 155 -7.67 9.80 -11.00
CA VAL A 155 -8.37 10.49 -12.09
C VAL A 155 -7.83 10.02 -13.45
N GLY A 156 -6.52 9.97 -13.63
CA GLY A 156 -5.87 9.54 -14.86
C GLY A 156 -6.25 8.11 -15.25
N ILE A 157 -6.25 7.18 -14.28
CA ILE A 157 -6.69 5.79 -14.49
C ILE A 157 -8.18 5.74 -14.87
N THR A 158 -9.03 6.50 -14.19
CA THR A 158 -10.47 6.55 -14.49
C THR A 158 -10.71 7.04 -15.91
N ILE A 159 -10.02 8.09 -16.34
CA ILE A 159 -10.09 8.61 -17.73
C ILE A 159 -9.62 7.53 -18.71
N TYR A 160 -8.45 6.95 -18.49
CA TYR A 160 -7.91 5.90 -19.35
C TYR A 160 -8.87 4.72 -19.52
N LEU A 161 -9.41 4.20 -18.43
CA LEU A 161 -10.34 3.07 -18.47
C LEU A 161 -11.68 3.44 -19.11
N SER A 162 -12.15 4.67 -18.91
CA SER A 162 -13.37 5.16 -19.55
C SER A 162 -13.23 5.28 -21.07
N LEU A 163 -12.02 5.60 -21.56
CA LEU A 163 -11.73 5.65 -22.99
C LEU A 163 -11.46 4.26 -23.58
N ARG A 164 -10.81 3.37 -22.84
CA ARG A 164 -10.42 2.03 -23.31
C ARG A 164 -11.55 1.00 -23.22
N PHE A 165 -12.47 1.17 -22.26
CA PHE A 165 -13.59 0.27 -21.95
C PHE A 165 -14.91 1.04 -21.86
N GLN A 166 -15.89 0.53 -21.10
CA GLN A 166 -17.14 1.24 -20.76
C GLN A 166 -17.04 1.83 -19.34
N LEU A 167 -17.90 2.81 -19.04
CA LEU A 167 -17.88 3.53 -17.76
C LEU A 167 -18.06 2.60 -16.53
N ASP A 168 -18.82 1.52 -16.66
CA ASP A 168 -19.00 0.55 -15.57
C ASP A 168 -17.69 -0.15 -15.20
N TYR A 169 -16.86 -0.53 -16.19
CA TYR A 169 -15.51 -1.03 -15.93
C TYR A 169 -14.66 0.01 -15.18
N ALA A 170 -14.67 1.27 -15.62
CA ALA A 170 -13.88 2.32 -14.97
C ALA A 170 -14.28 2.50 -13.48
N VAL A 171 -15.58 2.55 -13.19
CA VAL A 171 -16.10 2.70 -11.83
C VAL A 171 -15.69 1.53 -10.93
N PHE A 172 -15.90 0.28 -11.37
CA PHE A 172 -15.57 -0.87 -10.53
C PHE A 172 -14.07 -1.13 -10.40
N SER A 173 -13.26 -0.68 -11.37
CA SER A 173 -11.80 -0.63 -11.22
C SER A 173 -11.42 0.38 -10.13
N LEU A 174 -12.00 1.57 -10.14
CA LEU A 174 -11.71 2.58 -9.13
C LEU A 174 -12.09 2.09 -7.72
N VAL A 175 -13.23 1.40 -7.58
CA VAL A 175 -13.62 0.77 -6.30
C VAL A 175 -12.59 -0.26 -5.84
N ALA A 176 -12.07 -1.10 -6.75
CA ALA A 176 -11.03 -2.07 -6.41
C ALA A 176 -9.71 -1.39 -6.01
N LEU A 177 -9.29 -0.33 -6.71
CA LEU A 177 -8.08 0.42 -6.37
C LEU A 177 -8.21 1.13 -5.01
N LEU A 178 -9.38 1.69 -4.71
CA LEU A 178 -9.66 2.25 -3.38
C LEU A 178 -9.61 1.18 -2.30
N HIS A 179 -10.14 -0.01 -2.56
CA HIS A 179 -10.03 -1.15 -1.67
C HIS A 179 -8.57 -1.50 -1.38
N ASP A 180 -7.69 -1.52 -2.38
CA ASP A 180 -6.27 -1.88 -2.21
C ASP A 180 -5.52 -0.86 -1.36
N VAL A 181 -5.77 0.43 -1.61
CA VAL A 181 -5.22 1.52 -0.80
C VAL A 181 -5.73 1.43 0.63
N LEU A 182 -7.04 1.21 0.85
CA LEU A 182 -7.63 1.09 2.19
C LEU A 182 -7.12 -0.13 2.97
N ILE A 183 -6.90 -1.28 2.31
CA ILE A 183 -6.29 -2.44 2.96
C ILE A 183 -4.85 -2.12 3.34
N THR A 184 -4.07 -1.52 2.43
CA THR A 184 -2.66 -1.22 2.68
C THR A 184 -2.50 -0.21 3.82
N THR A 185 -3.24 0.89 3.79
CA THR A 185 -3.22 1.90 4.86
C THR A 185 -3.80 1.34 6.16
N GLY A 186 -4.90 0.59 6.10
CA GLY A 186 -5.50 -0.05 7.27
C GLY A 186 -4.54 -1.00 8.00
N ILE A 187 -3.79 -1.82 7.26
CA ILE A 187 -2.77 -2.70 7.85
C ILE A 187 -1.62 -1.87 8.43
N PHE A 188 -1.16 -0.82 7.75
CA PHE A 188 -0.14 0.07 8.31
C PHE A 188 -0.59 0.84 9.55
N ALA A 189 -1.88 1.17 9.67
CA ALA A 189 -2.43 1.73 10.90
C ALA A 189 -2.33 0.72 12.06
N ILE A 190 -2.64 -0.55 11.81
CA ILE A 190 -2.48 -1.62 12.80
C ILE A 190 -1.01 -1.78 13.18
N LEU A 191 -0.11 -1.85 12.20
CA LEU A 191 1.34 -1.97 12.45
C LEU A 191 1.88 -0.76 13.23
N GLY A 192 1.40 0.45 12.93
CA GLY A 192 1.75 1.67 13.67
C GLY A 192 1.28 1.68 15.12
N LEU A 193 0.17 1.00 15.44
CA LEU A 193 -0.32 0.86 16.81
C LEU A 193 0.40 -0.25 17.59
N VAL A 194 0.66 -1.39 16.94
CA VAL A 194 1.22 -2.60 17.57
C VAL A 194 2.74 -2.57 17.64
N PHE A 195 3.40 -2.23 16.53
CA PHE A 195 4.86 -2.29 16.38
C PHE A 195 5.50 -0.90 16.27
N GLY A 196 4.70 0.16 16.22
CA GLY A 196 5.22 1.52 16.07
C GLY A 196 5.76 1.84 14.69
N THR A 197 5.39 1.06 13.66
CA THR A 197 5.78 1.29 12.26
C THR A 197 5.33 2.67 11.80
N GLU A 198 6.22 3.38 11.12
CA GLU A 198 5.97 4.72 10.60
C GLU A 198 5.78 4.70 9.09
N VAL A 199 5.02 5.68 8.59
CA VAL A 199 4.87 5.91 7.16
C VAL A 199 5.65 7.16 6.76
N ASP A 200 6.49 7.01 5.76
CA ASP A 200 7.38 8.04 5.23
C ASP A 200 7.00 8.39 3.78
N SER A 201 7.81 9.22 3.12
CA SER A 201 7.58 9.59 1.73
C SER A 201 7.56 8.38 0.78
N LEU A 202 8.36 7.34 1.06
CA LEU A 202 8.37 6.10 0.29
C LEU A 202 7.06 5.33 0.44
N PHE A 203 6.37 5.40 1.57
CA PHE A 203 5.02 4.83 1.71
C PHE A 203 4.04 5.42 0.69
N ILE A 204 4.08 6.73 0.44
CA ILE A 204 3.24 7.36 -0.62
C ILE A 204 3.63 6.83 -2.00
N VAL A 205 4.93 6.72 -2.28
CA VAL A 205 5.42 6.11 -3.53
C VAL A 205 4.93 4.67 -3.67
N ALA A 206 4.87 3.90 -2.57
CA ALA A 206 4.33 2.56 -2.57
C ALA A 206 2.84 2.57 -2.94
N LEU A 207 2.02 3.45 -2.35
CA LEU A 207 0.61 3.59 -2.70
C LEU A 207 0.39 3.92 -4.19
N LEU A 208 1.18 4.85 -4.73
CA LEU A 208 1.15 5.18 -6.17
C LEU A 208 1.50 3.96 -7.03
N THR A 209 2.53 3.21 -6.62
CA THR A 209 2.97 2.00 -7.32
C THR A 209 1.91 0.90 -7.24
N ILE A 210 1.25 0.73 -6.10
CA ILE A 210 0.15 -0.23 -5.90
C ILE A 210 -1.00 0.09 -6.84
N VAL A 211 -1.38 1.37 -6.94
CA VAL A 211 -2.45 1.81 -7.84
C VAL A 211 -2.12 1.47 -9.30
N GLY A 212 -0.89 1.72 -9.75
CA GLY A 212 -0.45 1.39 -11.11
C GLY A 212 -0.29 -0.12 -11.37
N PHE A 213 0.19 -0.88 -10.39
CA PHE A 213 0.36 -2.33 -10.51
C PHE A 213 -0.98 -3.06 -10.49
N SER A 214 -1.88 -2.70 -9.57
CA SER A 214 -3.19 -3.34 -9.41
C SER A 214 -4.08 -3.17 -10.64
N VAL A 215 -4.06 -1.97 -11.27
CA VAL A 215 -4.89 -1.73 -12.45
C VAL A 215 -4.49 -2.61 -13.64
N ASN A 216 -3.23 -3.02 -13.76
CA ASN A 216 -2.77 -3.91 -14.84
C ASN A 216 -3.53 -5.25 -14.84
N ASP A 217 -3.70 -5.85 -13.66
CA ASP A 217 -4.45 -7.11 -13.52
C ASP A 217 -5.94 -6.92 -13.77
N THR A 218 -6.53 -5.83 -13.26
CA THR A 218 -7.92 -5.48 -13.54
C THR A 218 -8.17 -5.31 -15.05
N VAL A 219 -7.29 -4.60 -15.77
CA VAL A 219 -7.38 -4.39 -17.23
C VAL A 219 -7.37 -5.70 -17.99
N VAL A 220 -6.52 -6.65 -17.61
CA VAL A 220 -6.42 -7.96 -18.30
C VAL A 220 -7.67 -8.80 -18.08
N ILE A 221 -8.19 -8.85 -16.85
CA ILE A 221 -9.45 -9.54 -16.55
C ILE A 221 -10.59 -8.90 -17.33
N TYR A 222 -10.66 -7.58 -17.38
CA TYR A 222 -11.71 -6.83 -18.06
C TYR A 222 -11.66 -6.95 -19.58
N ASP A 223 -10.47 -6.94 -20.17
CA ASP A 223 -10.31 -7.21 -21.58
C ASP A 223 -10.78 -8.62 -21.92
N ARG A 224 -10.48 -9.61 -21.06
CA ARG A 224 -10.96 -10.97 -21.26
C ARG A 224 -12.47 -11.12 -21.07
N ILE A 225 -13.07 -10.43 -20.12
CA ILE A 225 -14.54 -10.37 -19.95
C ILE A 225 -15.17 -9.76 -21.20
N ARG A 226 -14.63 -8.66 -21.71
CA ARG A 226 -15.10 -8.00 -22.92
C ARG A 226 -15.00 -8.92 -24.13
N GLU A 227 -13.84 -9.54 -24.35
CA GLU A 227 -13.60 -10.46 -25.46
C GLU A 227 -14.57 -11.64 -25.41
N THR A 228 -14.68 -12.30 -24.25
CA THR A 228 -15.58 -13.46 -24.07
C THR A 228 -17.05 -13.06 -24.26
N SER A 229 -17.43 -11.87 -23.77
CA SER A 229 -18.77 -11.31 -23.98
C SER A 229 -19.08 -11.00 -25.45
N THR A 230 -18.08 -10.64 -26.25
CA THR A 230 -18.25 -10.42 -27.70
C THR A 230 -18.32 -11.75 -28.46
N LEU A 231 -17.54 -12.75 -28.07
CA LEU A 231 -17.51 -14.06 -28.73
C LEU A 231 -18.72 -14.94 -28.37
N THR A 232 -19.34 -14.73 -27.21
CA THR A 232 -20.46 -15.54 -26.71
C THR A 232 -21.58 -14.66 -26.12
N PRO A 233 -22.25 -13.83 -26.95
CA PRO A 233 -23.20 -12.84 -26.48
C PRO A 233 -24.44 -13.41 -25.76
N GLU A 234 -24.83 -14.64 -26.10
CA GLU A 234 -25.93 -15.40 -25.51
C GLU A 234 -25.67 -15.91 -24.09
N ARG A 235 -24.42 -15.84 -23.60
CA ARG A 235 -24.08 -16.32 -22.26
C ARG A 235 -24.35 -15.27 -21.19
N HIS A 236 -24.71 -15.74 -20.01
CA HIS A 236 -24.92 -14.87 -18.85
C HIS A 236 -23.60 -14.29 -18.35
N ILE A 237 -23.59 -13.03 -17.93
CA ILE A 237 -22.40 -12.30 -17.48
C ILE A 237 -21.66 -13.01 -16.35
N ASN A 238 -22.38 -13.71 -15.46
CA ASN A 238 -21.79 -14.50 -14.39
C ASN A 238 -20.88 -15.61 -14.93
N ASP A 239 -21.32 -16.33 -15.96
CA ASP A 239 -20.54 -17.42 -16.58
C ASP A 239 -19.35 -16.86 -17.35
N ILE A 240 -19.54 -15.71 -18.02
CA ILE A 240 -18.49 -14.98 -18.73
C ILE A 240 -17.39 -14.55 -17.75
N VAL A 241 -17.77 -13.99 -16.60
CA VAL A 241 -16.82 -13.52 -15.58
C VAL A 241 -16.06 -14.69 -14.95
N ASP A 242 -16.75 -15.76 -14.56
CA ASP A 242 -16.09 -16.96 -14.03
C ASP A 242 -15.09 -17.52 -15.04
N GLU A 243 -15.45 -17.60 -16.33
CA GLU A 243 -14.56 -18.10 -17.37
C GLU A 243 -13.36 -17.18 -17.62
N ALA A 244 -13.60 -15.87 -17.76
CA ALA A 244 -12.55 -14.89 -18.01
C ALA A 244 -11.52 -14.83 -16.86
N VAL A 245 -11.99 -14.91 -15.61
CA VAL A 245 -11.11 -15.00 -14.45
C VAL A 245 -10.26 -16.28 -14.50
N ASN A 246 -10.86 -17.43 -14.78
CA ASN A 246 -10.09 -18.68 -14.87
C ASN A 246 -9.03 -18.67 -15.98
N GLN A 247 -9.33 -18.05 -17.13
CA GLN A 247 -8.41 -17.93 -18.26
C GLN A 247 -7.21 -17.01 -17.96
N THR A 248 -7.40 -16.01 -17.09
CA THR A 248 -6.38 -15.01 -16.75
C THR A 248 -5.65 -15.30 -15.43
N LEU A 249 -6.21 -16.17 -14.58
CA LEU A 249 -5.73 -16.47 -13.24
C LEU A 249 -4.23 -16.81 -13.17
N THR A 250 -3.75 -17.71 -14.03
CA THR A 250 -2.34 -18.14 -14.03
C THR A 250 -1.41 -16.97 -14.29
N ARG A 251 -1.78 -16.05 -15.19
CA ARG A 251 -0.98 -14.86 -15.48
C ARG A 251 -0.93 -13.92 -14.26
N SER A 252 -2.08 -13.64 -13.66
CA SER A 252 -2.19 -12.79 -12.47
C SER A 252 -1.37 -13.32 -11.30
N ILE A 253 -1.52 -14.62 -10.99
CA ILE A 253 -0.76 -15.28 -9.92
C ILE A 253 0.74 -15.21 -10.21
N ASN A 254 1.18 -15.57 -11.43
CA ASN A 254 2.60 -15.58 -11.76
C ASN A 254 3.22 -14.18 -11.70
N THR A 255 2.54 -13.16 -12.23
CA THR A 255 3.03 -11.77 -12.22
C THR A 255 3.15 -11.22 -10.81
N THR A 256 2.17 -11.52 -9.96
CA THR A 256 2.18 -11.11 -8.55
C THR A 256 3.27 -11.85 -7.79
N LEU A 257 3.32 -13.18 -7.89
CA LEU A 257 4.27 -14.01 -7.14
C LEU A 257 5.72 -13.68 -7.48
N THR A 258 6.07 -13.52 -8.75
CA THR A 258 7.43 -13.16 -9.16
C THR A 258 7.85 -11.80 -8.59
N THR A 259 6.93 -10.84 -8.56
CA THR A 259 7.17 -9.52 -7.97
C THR A 259 7.31 -9.62 -6.44
N LEU A 260 6.47 -10.40 -5.77
CA LEU A 260 6.52 -10.60 -4.33
C LEU A 260 7.83 -11.27 -3.87
N LEU A 261 8.39 -12.20 -4.65
CA LEU A 261 9.67 -12.85 -4.30
C LEU A 261 10.83 -11.84 -4.16
N SER A 262 10.90 -10.87 -5.08
CA SER A 262 11.89 -9.78 -5.00
C SER A 262 11.66 -8.89 -3.77
N LEU A 263 10.40 -8.55 -3.48
CA LEU A 263 10.06 -7.72 -2.32
C LEU A 263 10.32 -8.42 -0.99
N ILE A 264 10.07 -9.73 -0.90
CA ILE A 264 10.40 -10.55 0.27
C ILE A 264 11.90 -10.48 0.56
N SER A 265 12.74 -10.52 -0.47
CA SER A 265 14.19 -10.37 -0.31
C SER A 265 14.55 -9.02 0.31
N ILE A 266 13.88 -7.93 -0.09
CA ILE A 266 14.07 -6.60 0.52
C ILE A 266 13.57 -6.58 1.97
N VAL A 267 12.48 -7.24 2.29
CA VAL A 267 11.99 -7.31 3.68
C VAL A 267 12.96 -8.07 4.60
N LEU A 268 13.61 -9.13 4.09
CA LEU A 268 14.54 -9.95 4.87
C LEU A 268 15.94 -9.33 5.01
N PHE A 269 16.42 -8.65 3.97
CA PHE A 269 17.82 -8.19 3.89
C PHE A 269 17.97 -6.67 3.80
N GLY A 270 16.89 -5.92 3.61
CA GLY A 270 16.90 -4.46 3.54
C GLY A 270 16.96 -3.78 4.91
N GLY A 271 17.37 -2.51 4.92
CA GLY A 271 17.29 -1.64 6.11
C GLY A 271 15.84 -1.26 6.47
N GLU A 272 15.64 -0.66 7.64
CA GLU A 272 14.31 -0.36 8.19
C GLU A 272 13.40 0.41 7.23
N THR A 273 13.93 1.45 6.58
CA THR A 273 13.22 2.26 5.58
C THR A 273 12.76 1.42 4.38
N LEU A 274 13.67 0.64 3.78
CA LEU A 274 13.36 -0.20 2.62
C LEU A 274 12.44 -1.38 2.97
N LYS A 275 12.54 -1.90 4.19
CA LYS A 275 11.70 -2.97 4.71
C LYS A 275 10.24 -2.52 4.78
N ASN A 276 9.96 -1.34 5.34
CA ASN A 276 8.59 -0.82 5.42
C ASN A 276 8.04 -0.49 4.03
N PHE A 277 8.85 0.07 3.14
CA PHE A 277 8.47 0.29 1.74
C PHE A 277 8.10 -1.03 1.03
N ALA A 278 8.95 -2.05 1.12
CA ALA A 278 8.70 -3.35 0.50
C ALA A 278 7.48 -4.05 1.12
N LEU A 279 7.28 -3.94 2.44
CA LEU A 279 6.11 -4.47 3.12
C LEU A 279 4.81 -3.84 2.62
N ALA A 280 4.80 -2.51 2.40
CA ALA A 280 3.65 -1.81 1.82
C ALA A 280 3.33 -2.35 0.42
N LEU A 281 4.34 -2.51 -0.44
CA LEU A 281 4.16 -3.09 -1.77
C LEU A 281 3.67 -4.53 -1.73
N ILE A 282 4.18 -5.37 -0.83
CA ILE A 282 3.71 -6.76 -0.67
C ILE A 282 2.22 -6.79 -0.35
N ILE A 283 1.81 -6.01 0.66
CA ILE A 283 0.41 -5.94 1.09
C ILE A 283 -0.47 -5.44 -0.06
N GLY A 284 -0.07 -4.35 -0.70
CA GLY A 284 -0.86 -3.73 -1.75
C GLY A 284 -0.93 -4.56 -3.04
N PHE A 285 0.16 -5.20 -3.46
CA PHE A 285 0.14 -6.08 -4.64
C PHE A 285 -0.67 -7.35 -4.38
N ALA A 286 -0.56 -7.93 -3.18
CA ALA A 286 -1.42 -9.05 -2.79
C ALA A 286 -2.90 -8.64 -2.75
N ALA A 287 -3.21 -7.47 -2.18
CA ALA A 287 -4.55 -6.91 -2.16
C ALA A 287 -5.07 -6.63 -3.59
N GLY A 288 -4.24 -6.11 -4.48
CA GLY A 288 -4.60 -5.79 -5.87
C GLY A 288 -4.86 -7.02 -6.75
N ALA A 289 -4.04 -8.06 -6.63
CA ALA A 289 -4.31 -9.34 -7.28
C ALA A 289 -5.63 -9.94 -6.79
N TYR A 290 -5.84 -9.91 -5.47
CA TYR A 290 -7.06 -10.35 -4.84
C TYR A 290 -8.29 -9.52 -5.29
N SER A 291 -8.19 -8.20 -5.31
CA SER A 291 -9.32 -7.30 -5.58
C SER A 291 -9.71 -7.33 -7.05
N SER A 292 -8.75 -7.41 -7.96
CA SER A 292 -9.01 -7.60 -9.40
C SER A 292 -9.82 -8.88 -9.65
N ILE A 293 -9.49 -9.97 -8.96
CA ILE A 293 -10.14 -11.29 -9.13
C ILE A 293 -11.50 -11.34 -8.43
N PHE A 294 -11.60 -10.91 -7.17
CA PHE A 294 -12.77 -11.19 -6.34
C PHE A 294 -13.68 -9.98 -6.09
N ILE A 295 -13.19 -8.75 -6.29
CA ILE A 295 -13.94 -7.52 -6.03
C ILE A 295 -14.37 -6.88 -7.36
N ALA A 296 -13.43 -6.48 -8.21
CA ALA A 296 -13.69 -5.79 -9.47
C ALA A 296 -14.60 -6.62 -10.39
N SER A 297 -14.20 -7.86 -10.67
CA SER A 297 -14.91 -8.77 -11.58
C SER A 297 -16.35 -9.08 -11.11
N THR A 298 -16.53 -9.33 -9.82
CA THR A 298 -17.83 -9.75 -9.26
C THR A 298 -18.78 -8.57 -9.05
N LEU A 299 -18.25 -7.37 -8.75
CA LEU A 299 -19.03 -6.14 -8.71
C LEU A 299 -19.55 -5.76 -10.10
N LEU A 300 -18.69 -5.86 -11.12
CA LEU A 300 -19.09 -5.66 -12.51
C LEU A 300 -20.22 -6.62 -12.90
N ALA A 301 -20.08 -7.91 -12.57
CA ALA A 301 -21.10 -8.92 -12.84
C ALA A 301 -22.44 -8.57 -12.16
N LEU A 302 -22.41 -8.27 -10.86
CA LEU A 302 -23.61 -7.90 -10.11
C LEU A 302 -24.30 -6.66 -10.68
N TRP A 303 -23.51 -5.65 -11.08
CA TRP A 303 -24.05 -4.43 -11.66
C TRP A 303 -24.75 -4.69 -12.99
N ARG A 304 -24.13 -5.46 -13.88
CA ARG A 304 -24.70 -5.80 -15.19
C ARG A 304 -25.93 -6.70 -15.07
N GLU A 305 -25.91 -7.64 -14.13
CA GLU A 305 -27.06 -8.48 -13.76
C GLU A 305 -28.25 -7.61 -13.32
N ARG A 306 -28.02 -6.62 -12.45
CA ARG A 306 -29.08 -5.73 -11.94
C ARG A 306 -29.56 -4.65 -12.91
N THR A 307 -28.74 -4.27 -13.89
CA THR A 307 -29.06 -3.22 -14.87
C THR A 307 -29.61 -3.77 -16.20
N GLY A 308 -29.96 -5.06 -16.25
CA GLY A 308 -30.53 -5.69 -17.44
C GLY A 308 -29.51 -5.94 -18.56
N LYS A 309 -28.21 -5.83 -18.27
CA LYS A 309 -27.09 -6.14 -19.19
C LYS A 309 -26.48 -7.51 -18.88
N ALA A 310 -27.32 -8.42 -18.41
CA ALA A 310 -26.93 -9.77 -18.00
C ALA A 310 -26.43 -10.62 -19.19
N TYR A 311 -26.90 -10.31 -20.39
CA TYR A 311 -26.45 -10.88 -21.65
C TYR A 311 -25.77 -9.79 -22.47
N ALA A 312 -24.74 -10.11 -23.24
CA ALA A 312 -24.20 -9.14 -24.17
C ALA A 312 -25.29 -8.84 -25.21
N ALA A 313 -25.50 -7.57 -25.55
CA ALA A 313 -26.56 -7.20 -26.47
C ALA A 313 -26.49 -8.06 -27.73
N SER A 314 -27.48 -8.94 -27.91
CA SER A 314 -27.67 -9.67 -29.16
C SER A 314 -27.81 -8.62 -30.24
N THR A 315 -26.86 -8.60 -31.18
CA THR A 315 -27.11 -7.98 -32.48
C THR A 315 -28.18 -8.81 -33.16
N ALA A 316 -29.44 -8.59 -32.79
CA ALA A 316 -30.58 -9.10 -33.53
C ALA A 316 -30.58 -8.35 -34.87
N SER A 317 -29.93 -8.94 -35.87
CA SER A 317 -30.24 -8.62 -37.26
C SER A 317 -31.74 -8.85 -37.45
N PRO A 318 -32.51 -7.87 -37.94
CA PRO A 318 -33.88 -8.13 -38.31
C PRO A 318 -33.83 -9.12 -39.47
N VAL A 319 -34.28 -10.35 -39.23
CA VAL A 319 -34.59 -11.29 -40.32
C VAL A 319 -35.71 -10.62 -41.09
N MET A 320 -35.37 -9.91 -42.17
CA MET A 320 -36.34 -9.52 -43.18
C MET A 320 -36.94 -10.81 -43.72
N GLY A 321 -38.24 -11.00 -43.47
CA GLY A 321 -38.97 -12.13 -44.01
C GLY A 321 -39.01 -12.04 -45.52
N ASP A 322 -38.23 -12.88 -46.19
CA ASP A 322 -38.44 -13.20 -47.60
C ASP A 322 -39.71 -14.05 -47.72
N GLY A 323 -40.85 -13.38 -47.68
CA GLY A 323 -42.12 -13.92 -48.15
C GLY A 323 -42.18 -13.79 -49.66
N ILE A 324 -41.60 -14.74 -50.39
CA ILE A 324 -41.88 -14.92 -51.82
C ILE A 324 -43.16 -15.76 -51.92
N PRO A 325 -44.28 -15.24 -52.46
CA PRO A 325 -45.43 -16.08 -52.75
C PRO A 325 -45.16 -16.87 -54.02
N HIS A 326 -45.03 -18.20 -53.88
CA HIS A 326 -45.12 -19.12 -55.00
C HIS A 326 -46.52 -19.00 -55.63
N SER A 327 -46.55 -18.48 -56.86
CA SER A 327 -47.70 -18.50 -57.75
C SER A 327 -47.74 -19.86 -58.45
N ASP A 328 -48.60 -20.76 -57.98
CA ASP A 328 -48.99 -21.94 -58.75
C ASP A 328 -50.02 -21.54 -59.81
N LYS A 329 -49.61 -21.65 -61.07
CA LYS A 329 -50.49 -21.78 -62.23
C LYS A 329 -50.10 -23.04 -62.99
N ALA A 330 -50.93 -24.07 -62.89
CA ALA A 330 -51.20 -25.07 -63.92
C ALA A 330 -52.49 -25.81 -63.55
#